data_AF-A0A7Y2XXX0-F1
#
_entry.id   AF-A0A7Y2XXX0-F1
#
_cell.length_a   1.000
_cell.length_b   1.000
_cell.length_c   1.000
_cell.angle_alpha   90.00
_cell.angle_beta   90.00
_cell.angle_gamma   90.00
#
_symmetry.space_group_name_H-M   'P 1'
#
loop_
_entity.id
_entity.type
_entity.pdbx_description
1 polymer ?
#
loop_
_entity_poly.entity_id
_entity_poly.type
_entity_poly.pdbx_seq_one_letter_code
_entity_poly.pdbx_strand_id
1 'polypeptide(L)'
;MLLDQIASVDVDSLELPIPEDPRLKKIYDHLSATPSDTRTLDEWGHILGATGRTLARRFRLETGMSFGQWRQQVRILEALRRLGMNEPVTTVAIELGYDSPSAFISMFKRTLGETPGRYFK
;
A
#
# COMPACT_ATOMS: atom_id res chain seq x y z
N MET A 1 0.45 2.61 -32.63
CA MET A 1 -0.91 2.70 -32.08
C MET A 1 -1.20 1.46 -31.27
N LEU A 2 -1.90 1.65 -30.15
CA LEU A 2 -2.69 0.67 -29.37
C LEU A 2 -1.94 -0.55 -28.80
N LEU A 3 -1.41 -0.36 -27.59
CA LEU A 3 -1.43 -1.40 -26.56
C LEU A 3 -2.31 -0.87 -25.43
N ASP A 4 -3.62 -0.99 -25.60
CA ASP A 4 -4.56 -1.03 -24.48
C ASP A 4 -4.34 -2.37 -23.79
N GLN A 5 -3.38 -2.38 -22.85
CA GLN A 5 -3.28 -3.46 -21.88
C GLN A 5 -4.33 -3.19 -20.81
N ILE A 6 -5.40 -3.96 -20.94
CA ILE A 6 -6.52 -4.07 -20.01
C ILE A 6 -5.92 -4.38 -18.62
N ALA A 7 -5.72 -3.34 -17.82
CA ALA A 7 -5.52 -3.47 -16.38
C ALA A 7 -6.91 -3.65 -15.75
N SER A 8 -7.50 -4.82 -15.98
CA SER A 8 -8.57 -5.33 -15.13
C SER A 8 -7.92 -5.64 -13.79
N VAL A 9 -7.80 -4.63 -12.94
CA VAL A 9 -7.31 -4.82 -11.59
C VAL A 9 -8.46 -5.46 -10.85
N ASP A 10 -8.30 -6.73 -10.50
CA ASP A 10 -9.21 -7.45 -9.61
C ASP A 10 -9.27 -6.69 -8.28
N VAL A 11 -10.28 -5.83 -8.15
CA VAL A 11 -10.63 -5.11 -6.92
C VAL A 11 -10.94 -6.13 -5.81
N ASP A 12 -11.34 -7.36 -6.18
CA ASP A 12 -11.53 -8.50 -5.28
C ASP A 12 -10.23 -9.02 -4.64
N SER A 13 -9.04 -8.71 -5.20
CA SER A 13 -7.76 -9.04 -4.56
C SER A 13 -7.33 -8.01 -3.50
N LEU A 14 -8.18 -7.04 -3.17
CA LEU A 14 -7.88 -6.01 -2.18
C LEU A 14 -8.07 -6.45 -0.72
N GLU A 15 -8.32 -7.74 -0.45
CA GLU A 15 -8.25 -8.27 0.91
C GLU A 15 -6.79 -8.31 1.39
N LEU A 16 -6.50 -7.63 2.51
CA LEU A 16 -5.19 -7.69 3.14
C LEU A 16 -5.14 -8.91 4.06
N PRO A 17 -4.35 -9.96 3.75
CA PRO A 17 -4.20 -11.09 4.65
C PRO A 17 -3.57 -10.60 5.97
N ILE A 18 -4.22 -10.95 7.08
CA ILE A 18 -3.74 -10.60 8.42
C ILE A 18 -2.67 -11.63 8.82
N PRO A 19 -1.42 -11.21 9.09
CA PRO A 19 -0.39 -12.14 9.52
C PRO A 19 -0.64 -12.66 10.95
N GLU A 20 -0.26 -13.91 11.19
CA GLU A 20 -0.41 -14.60 12.47
C GLU A 20 0.78 -14.32 13.41
N ASP A 21 1.98 -14.07 12.86
CA ASP A 21 3.15 -13.74 13.68
C ASP A 21 2.92 -12.42 14.46
N PRO A 22 3.08 -12.39 15.79
CA PRO A 22 2.78 -11.20 16.60
C PRO A 22 3.58 -9.95 16.21
N ARG A 23 4.79 -10.10 15.67
CA ARG A 23 5.63 -8.97 15.22
C ARG A 23 5.08 -8.43 13.91
N LEU A 24 4.72 -9.32 12.99
CA LEU A 24 4.09 -8.93 11.74
C LEU A 24 2.71 -8.31 11.96
N LYS A 25 1.93 -8.83 12.91
CA LYS A 25 0.64 -8.24 13.30
C LYS A 25 0.82 -6.81 13.81
N LYS A 26 1.86 -6.52 14.60
CA LYS A 26 2.16 -5.13 15.01
C LYS A 26 2.48 -4.21 13.83
N ILE A 27 3.23 -4.70 12.84
CA ILE A 27 3.52 -3.95 11.62
C ILE A 27 2.23 -3.73 10.81
N TYR A 28 1.42 -4.78 10.68
CA TYR A 28 0.12 -4.76 10.02
C TYR A 28 -0.79 -3.70 10.65
N ASP A 29 -1.08 -3.83 11.94
CA ASP A 29 -1.98 -2.93 12.68
C ASP A 29 -1.49 -1.47 12.58
N HIS A 30 -0.18 -1.24 12.73
CA HIS A 30 0.39 0.10 12.64
C HIS A 30 0.24 0.70 11.26
N LEU A 31 0.57 -0.03 10.19
CA LEU A 31 0.54 0.51 8.83
C LEU A 31 -0.87 0.60 8.27
N SER A 32 -1.80 -0.23 8.74
CA SER A 32 -3.23 -0.05 8.49
C SER A 32 -3.77 1.25 9.11
N ALA A 33 -3.28 1.63 10.29
CA ALA A 33 -3.68 2.87 10.96
C ALA A 33 -2.89 4.11 10.48
N THR A 34 -1.63 3.92 10.09
CA THR A 34 -0.70 4.99 9.67
C THR A 34 0.00 4.63 8.35
N PRO A 35 -0.72 4.67 7.20
CA PRO A 35 -0.18 4.24 5.91
C PRO A 35 1.01 5.09 5.40
N SER A 36 1.16 6.31 5.93
CA SER A 36 2.27 7.21 5.60
C SER A 36 3.61 6.77 6.15
N ASP A 37 3.64 5.89 7.15
CA ASP A 37 4.89 5.45 7.76
C ASP A 37 5.76 4.72 6.72
N THR A 38 6.98 5.20 6.55
CA THR A 38 7.92 4.75 5.53
C THR A 38 8.95 3.75 6.04
N ARG A 39 8.91 3.40 7.34
CA ARG A 39 9.89 2.50 7.96
C ARG A 39 10.04 1.19 7.19
N THR A 40 11.29 0.84 6.95
CA THR A 40 11.76 -0.39 6.34
C THR A 40 11.62 -1.57 7.30
N LEU A 41 11.69 -2.80 6.77
CA LEU A 41 11.68 -3.99 7.62
C LEU A 41 12.91 -4.08 8.54
N ASP A 42 14.04 -3.46 8.19
CA ASP A 42 15.20 -3.43 9.07
C ASP A 42 14.97 -2.50 10.27
N GLU A 43 14.35 -1.33 10.04
CA GLU A 43 13.94 -0.42 11.12
C GLU A 43 12.86 -1.05 12.01
N TRP A 44 11.87 -1.72 11.42
CA TRP A 44 10.91 -2.52 12.19
C TRP A 44 11.58 -3.66 12.96
N GLY A 45 12.57 -4.30 12.36
CA GLY A 45 13.38 -5.33 12.99
C GLY A 45 14.06 -4.85 14.26
N HIS A 46 14.67 -3.66 14.22
CA HIS A 46 15.30 -3.03 15.37
C HIS A 46 14.34 -2.84 16.54
N ILE A 47 13.08 -2.46 16.26
CA ILE A 47 12.04 -2.21 17.26
C ILE A 47 11.45 -3.53 17.81
N LEU A 48 11.35 -4.56 16.97
CA LEU A 48 10.61 -5.79 17.26
C LEU A 48 11.51 -6.98 17.64
N GLY A 49 12.83 -6.76 17.74
CA GLY A 49 13.80 -7.82 18.07
C GLY A 49 13.93 -8.87 16.95
N ALA A 50 13.99 -8.43 15.70
CA ALA A 50 14.14 -9.28 14.53
C ALA A 50 15.08 -8.65 13.49
N THR A 51 15.56 -9.43 12.53
CA THR A 51 16.23 -8.88 11.35
C THR A 51 15.20 -8.61 10.25
N GLY A 52 15.42 -7.59 9.40
CA GLY A 52 14.53 -7.31 8.28
C GLY A 52 14.39 -8.51 7.33
N ARG A 53 15.46 -9.31 7.17
CA ARG A 53 15.41 -10.58 6.41
C ARG A 53 14.45 -11.60 7.02
N THR A 54 14.42 -11.73 8.35
CA THR A 54 13.51 -12.64 9.04
C THR A 54 12.07 -12.18 8.87
N LEU A 55 11.82 -10.89 9.05
CA LEU A 55 10.50 -10.30 8.86
C LEU A 55 10.03 -10.44 7.41
N ALA A 56 10.88 -10.13 6.42
CA ALA A 56 10.55 -10.22 5.00
C ALA A 56 10.14 -11.65 4.59
N ARG A 57 10.89 -12.65 5.05
CA ARG A 57 10.60 -14.06 4.78
C ARG A 57 9.26 -14.45 5.39
N ARG A 58 9.01 -14.12 6.66
CA ARG A 58 7.75 -14.42 7.34
C ARG A 58 6.57 -13.70 6.68
N PHE A 59 6.74 -12.43 6.34
CA PHE A 59 5.71 -11.62 5.69
C PHE A 59 5.24 -12.27 4.39
N ARG A 60 6.19 -12.68 3.54
CA ARG A 60 5.86 -13.38 2.28
C ARG A 60 5.22 -14.75 2.51
N LEU A 61 5.65 -15.49 3.53
CA LEU A 61 5.07 -16.81 3.85
C LEU A 61 3.62 -16.69 4.32
N GLU A 62 3.29 -15.67 5.10
CA GLU A 62 1.96 -15.51 5.69
C GLU A 62 0.98 -14.73 4.79
N THR A 63 1.48 -13.76 4.03
CA THR A 63 0.63 -12.89 3.18
C THR A 63 0.67 -13.24 1.69
N GLY A 64 1.58 -14.12 1.27
CA GLY A 64 1.82 -14.42 -0.13
C GLY A 64 2.54 -13.31 -0.92
N MET A 65 2.79 -12.15 -0.33
CA MET A 65 3.34 -10.97 -1.00
C MET A 65 4.55 -10.37 -0.28
N SER A 66 5.36 -9.58 -1.00
CA SER A 66 6.42 -8.81 -0.34
C SER A 66 5.84 -7.67 0.50
N PHE A 67 6.56 -7.26 1.54
CA PHE A 67 6.16 -6.13 2.38
C PHE A 67 5.92 -4.83 1.59
N GLY A 68 6.72 -4.58 0.54
CA GLY A 68 6.52 -3.42 -0.33
C GLY A 68 5.19 -3.46 -1.10
N GLN A 69 4.84 -4.63 -1.65
CA GLN A 69 3.54 -4.84 -2.33
C GLN A 69 2.38 -4.68 -1.35
N TRP A 70 2.46 -5.31 -0.18
CA TRP A 70 1.45 -5.18 0.86
C TRP A 70 1.24 -3.73 1.29
N ARG A 71 2.34 -2.99 1.55
CA ARG A 71 2.27 -1.56 1.93
C ARG A 71 1.65 -0.72 0.82
N GLN A 72 1.94 -1.03 -0.44
CA GLN A 72 1.32 -0.34 -1.58
C GLN A 72 -0.19 -0.61 -1.63
N GLN A 73 -0.62 -1.84 -1.37
CA GLN A 73 -2.04 -2.21 -1.33
C GLN A 73 -2.79 -1.48 -0.20
N VAL A 74 -2.21 -1.39 1.00
CA VAL A 74 -2.75 -0.59 2.11
C VAL A 74 -2.94 0.87 1.69
N ARG A 75 -1.93 1.48 1.06
CA ARG A 75 -2.00 2.88 0.61
C ARG A 75 -3.05 3.09 -0.46
N ILE A 76 -3.23 2.13 -1.38
CA ILE A 76 -4.27 2.20 -2.41
C ILE A 76 -5.67 2.08 -1.82
N LEU A 77 -5.89 1.15 -0.90
CA LEU A 77 -7.16 1.00 -0.19
C LEU A 77 -7.56 2.30 0.53
N GLU A 78 -6.62 2.89 1.26
CA GLU A 78 -6.87 4.14 1.96
C GLU A 78 -7.09 5.30 0.99
N ALA A 79 -6.31 5.36 -0.11
CA ALA A 79 -6.53 6.34 -1.16
C ALA A 79 -7.94 6.23 -1.76
N LEU A 80 -8.39 5.03 -2.09
CA LEU A 80 -9.72 4.78 -2.65
C LEU A 80 -10.81 5.25 -1.67
N ARG A 81 -10.67 4.91 -0.38
CA ARG A 81 -11.59 5.33 0.68
C ARG A 81 -11.72 6.86 0.75
N ARG A 82 -10.60 7.57 0.78
CA ARG A 82 -10.55 9.04 0.95
C ARG A 82 -10.98 9.79 -0.30
N LEU A 83 -10.52 9.35 -1.46
CA LEU A 83 -10.92 9.94 -2.74
C LEU A 83 -12.41 9.74 -3.01
N GLY A 84 -12.97 8.59 -2.61
CA GLY A 84 -14.41 8.34 -2.64
C GLY A 84 -15.22 9.26 -1.71
N MET A 85 -14.58 9.85 -0.70
CA MET A 85 -15.15 10.90 0.16
C MET A 85 -14.93 12.31 -0.40
N ASN A 86 -14.54 12.44 -1.68
CA ASN A 86 -14.22 13.70 -2.36
C ASN A 86 -13.06 14.49 -1.73
N GLU A 87 -12.15 13.83 -1.01
CA GLU A 87 -10.95 14.49 -0.53
C GLU A 87 -10.02 14.88 -1.70
N PRO A 88 -9.37 16.06 -1.66
CA PRO A 88 -8.47 16.48 -2.73
C PRO A 88 -7.29 15.52 -2.91
N VAL A 89 -7.01 15.13 -4.16
CA VAL A 89 -5.89 14.22 -4.53
C VAL A 89 -4.55 14.67 -3.94
N THR A 90 -4.30 15.97 -3.88
CA THR A 90 -3.08 16.54 -3.29
C THR A 90 -2.98 16.24 -1.80
N THR A 91 -4.08 16.38 -1.06
CA THR A 91 -4.16 16.10 0.38
C THR A 91 -3.93 14.61 0.64
N VAL A 92 -4.65 13.75 -0.10
CA VAL A 92 -4.51 12.29 0.01
C VAL A 92 -3.05 11.85 -0.27
N ALA A 93 -2.40 12.43 -1.28
CA ALA A 93 -1.01 12.10 -1.59
C ALA A 93 -0.04 12.42 -0.45
N ILE A 94 -0.15 13.62 0.14
CA ILE A 94 0.73 14.08 1.23
C ILE A 94 0.51 13.21 2.46
N GLU A 95 -0.75 12.96 2.83
CA GLU A 95 -1.08 12.21 4.04
C GLU A 95 -0.83 10.71 3.93
N LEU A 96 -0.71 10.16 2.72
CA LEU A 96 -0.22 8.80 2.49
C LEU A 96 1.31 8.72 2.42
N GLY A 97 2.02 9.82 2.66
CA GLY A 97 3.47 9.87 2.71
C GLY A 97 4.14 9.79 1.33
N TYR A 98 3.55 10.38 0.30
CA TYR A 98 4.20 10.57 -1.00
C TYR A 98 4.88 11.94 -1.07
N ASP A 99 6.09 11.97 -1.65
CA ASP A 99 6.88 13.21 -1.81
C ASP A 99 6.21 14.26 -2.71
N SER A 100 5.31 13.81 -3.59
CA SER A 100 4.53 14.71 -4.46
C SER A 100 3.21 14.08 -4.91
N PRO A 101 2.20 14.90 -5.27
CA PRO A 101 0.98 14.43 -5.92
C PRO A 101 1.24 13.63 -7.20
N SER A 102 2.25 14.01 -7.99
CA SER A 102 2.63 13.31 -9.22
C SER A 102 3.16 11.90 -8.95
N ALA A 103 3.92 11.70 -7.86
CA ALA A 103 4.39 10.38 -7.44
C ALA A 103 3.21 9.48 -7.04
N PHE A 104 2.26 10.03 -6.28
CA PHE A 104 1.03 9.33 -5.92
C PHE A 104 0.20 8.97 -7.17
N ILE A 105 -0.08 9.91 -8.07
CA ILE A 105 -0.86 9.66 -9.30
C ILE A 105 -0.20 8.58 -10.16
N SER A 106 1.14 8.60 -10.26
CA SER A 106 1.89 7.58 -11.00
C SER A 106 1.75 6.21 -10.37
N MET A 107 1.83 6.12 -9.04
CA MET A 107 1.62 4.88 -8.29
C MET A 107 0.18 4.37 -8.42
N PHE A 108 -0.81 5.26 -8.27
CA PHE A 108 -2.23 4.96 -8.41
C PHE A 108 -2.54 4.41 -9.81
N LYS A 109 -2.08 5.10 -10.87
CA LYS A 109 -2.26 4.63 -12.25
C LYS A 109 -1.57 3.30 -12.54
N ARG A 110 -0.36 3.09 -12.01
CA ARG A 110 0.33 1.80 -12.16
C ARG A 110 -0.43 0.66 -11.49
N THR A 111 -1.14 0.95 -10.40
CA THR A 111 -1.84 -0.06 -9.60
C THR A 111 -3.26 -0.31 -10.08
N LEU A 112 -3.99 0.73 -10.51
CA LEU A 112 -5.42 0.71 -10.85
C LEU A 112 -5.71 0.93 -12.35
N GLY A 113 -4.67 1.08 -13.18
CA GLY A 113 -4.80 1.32 -14.63
C GLY A 113 -5.12 2.76 -15.03
N GLU A 114 -5.78 3.53 -14.17
CA GLU A 114 -6.24 4.90 -14.45
C GLU A 114 -5.79 5.93 -13.41
N THR A 115 -5.86 7.23 -13.73
CA THR A 115 -5.56 8.28 -12.75
C THR A 115 -6.72 8.49 -11.77
N PRO A 116 -6.48 9.00 -10.55
CA PRO A 116 -7.53 9.25 -9.57
C PRO A 116 -8.74 10.03 -10.13
N GLY A 117 -8.48 11.12 -10.84
CA GLY A 117 -9.54 11.96 -11.40
C GLY A 117 -10.30 11.36 -12.59
N ARG A 118 -9.83 10.25 -13.17
CA ARG A 118 -10.58 9.49 -14.18
C ARG A 118 -11.35 8.34 -13.54
N TYR A 119 -10.78 7.72 -12.51
CA TYR A 119 -11.39 6.63 -11.75
C TYR A 119 -12.64 7.08 -10.97
N PHE A 120 -12.62 8.28 -10.38
CA PHE A 120 -13.74 8.84 -9.58
C PHE A 120 -14.62 9.84 -10.35
N LYS A 121 -14.56 9.82 -11.68
CA LYS A 121 -15.30 10.74 -12.53
C LYS A 121 -16.73 10.31 -12.81
#